data_AF-A0A9E4FL34-F1
#
_entry.id   AF-A0A9E4FL34-F1
#
_cell.length_a   1.000
_cell.length_b   1.000
_cell.length_c   1.000
_cell.angle_alpha   90.00
_cell.angle_beta   90.00
_cell.angle_gamma   90.00
#
_symmetry.space_group_name_H-M   'P 1'
#
loop_
_entity.id
_entity.type
_entity.pdbx_description
1 polymer ?
#
loop_
_entity_poly.entity_id
_entity_poly.type
_entity_poly.pdbx_seq_one_letter_code
_entity_poly.pdbx_strand_id
1 'polypeptide(L)'
;MNRLRNGPGGAMSRLMNLAFNAALSARPVQWTKSGMVFLPLAFSFNEEWSTADLGRFWELLASTVLGAVVFIALSGAVYVINDIFDRKRDQLHPSKRRRPIASGALPLGAAIGLASVLLVGSLAGS
;
A
#
# COMPACT_ATOMS: atom_id res chain seq x y z
N MET A 1 -24.45 -29.85 11.57
CA MET A 1 -23.53 -29.74 10.42
C MET A 1 -22.67 -28.47 10.42
N ASN A 2 -22.18 -27.97 11.57
CA ASN A 2 -21.46 -26.68 11.64
C ASN A 2 -20.08 -26.73 12.33
N ARG A 3 -19.48 -27.92 12.47
CA ARG A 3 -18.21 -28.11 13.22
C ARG A 3 -16.98 -28.46 12.36
N LEU A 4 -17.10 -28.55 11.03
CA LEU A 4 -15.99 -28.99 10.14
C LEU A 4 -15.30 -27.86 9.33
N ARG A 5 -15.68 -26.59 9.52
CA ARG A 5 -15.03 -25.44 8.85
C ARG A 5 -14.06 -24.65 9.75
N ASN A 6 -13.82 -25.14 10.97
CA ASN A 6 -12.95 -24.52 11.96
C ASN A 6 -11.75 -25.42 12.33
N GLY A 7 -11.19 -26.15 11.36
CA GLY A 7 -9.86 -26.76 11.54
C GLY A 7 -8.75 -25.69 11.51
N PRO A 8 -7.53 -25.99 11.98
CA PRO A 8 -6.40 -25.05 11.98
C PRO A 8 -6.11 -24.43 10.59
N GLY A 9 -6.40 -25.15 9.49
CA GLY A 9 -6.34 -24.61 8.12
C GLY A 9 -7.40 -23.54 7.80
N GLY A 10 -8.51 -23.52 8.53
CA GLY A 10 -9.60 -22.53 8.39
C GLY A 10 -9.25 -21.16 8.98
N ALA A 11 -8.45 -21.09 10.04
CA ALA A 11 -7.97 -19.83 10.60
C ALA A 11 -6.84 -19.24 9.73
N MET A 12 -5.88 -20.07 9.34
CA MET A 12 -4.78 -19.66 8.46
C MET A 12 -5.30 -19.15 7.11
N SER A 13 -6.23 -19.86 6.46
CA SER A 13 -6.84 -19.40 5.21
C SER A 13 -7.61 -18.09 5.35
N ARG A 14 -8.28 -17.83 6.48
CA ARG A 14 -8.93 -16.54 6.75
C ARG A 14 -7.91 -15.40 6.88
N LEU A 15 -6.80 -15.64 7.57
CA LEU A 15 -5.72 -14.66 7.72
C LEU A 15 -5.05 -14.37 6.37
N MET A 16 -4.76 -15.40 5.59
CA MET A 16 -4.20 -15.25 4.24
C MET A 16 -5.13 -14.45 3.33
N ASN A 17 -6.44 -14.74 3.37
CA ASN A 17 -7.43 -13.99 2.59
C ASN A 17 -7.54 -12.53 3.05
N LEU A 18 -7.48 -12.25 4.36
CA LEU A 18 -7.48 -10.88 4.88
C LEU A 18 -6.23 -10.10 4.43
N ALA A 19 -5.06 -10.71 4.57
CA ALA A 19 -3.79 -10.10 4.15
C ALA A 19 -3.77 -9.82 2.64
N PHE A 20 -4.24 -10.78 1.83
CA PHE A 20 -4.35 -10.61 0.38
C PHE A 20 -5.30 -9.47 0.00
N ASN A 21 -6.48 -9.40 0.62
CA ASN A 21 -7.44 -8.34 0.34
C ASN A 21 -6.95 -6.97 0.83
N ALA A 22 -6.22 -6.92 1.95
CA ALA A 22 -5.54 -5.72 2.42
C ALA A 22 -4.49 -5.22 1.42
N ALA A 23 -3.63 -6.12 0.94
CA ALA A 23 -2.62 -5.80 -0.08
C ALA A 23 -3.27 -5.33 -1.40
N LEU A 24 -4.36 -5.96 -1.83
CA LEU A 24 -5.10 -5.56 -3.02
C LEU A 24 -5.73 -4.17 -2.86
N SER A 25 -6.26 -3.86 -1.67
CA SER A 25 -6.79 -2.53 -1.33
C SER A 25 -5.72 -1.44 -1.31
N ALA A 26 -4.45 -1.77 -1.05
CA ALA A 26 -3.31 -0.84 -1.18
C ALA A 26 -2.88 -0.58 -2.64
N ARG A 27 -3.54 -1.24 -3.61
CA ARG A 27 -3.41 -1.07 -5.07
C ARG A 27 -1.96 -1.09 -5.60
N PRO A 28 -1.30 -2.26 -5.60
CA PRO A 28 0.10 -2.41 -6.02
C PRO A 28 0.37 -1.94 -7.46
N VAL A 29 -0.59 -2.09 -8.36
CA VAL A 29 -0.47 -1.66 -9.76
C VAL A 29 -0.33 -0.13 -9.89
N GLN A 30 -0.73 0.65 -8.88
CA GLN A 30 -0.52 2.10 -8.89
C GLN A 30 0.88 2.50 -8.39
N TRP A 31 1.64 1.58 -7.79
CA TRP A 31 3.01 1.85 -7.32
C TRP A 31 3.99 2.13 -8.46
N THR A 32 3.67 1.70 -9.69
CA THR A 32 4.46 2.08 -10.87
C THR A 32 4.52 3.59 -11.08
N LYS A 33 3.50 4.35 -10.63
CA LYS A 33 3.54 5.82 -10.62
C LYS A 33 4.49 6.38 -9.55
N SER A 34 4.71 5.64 -8.47
CA SER A 34 5.67 6.01 -7.42
C SER A 34 7.12 5.98 -7.91
N GLY A 35 7.39 5.41 -9.10
CA GLY A 35 8.70 5.52 -9.76
C GLY A 35 9.13 6.98 -10.01
N MET A 36 8.18 7.92 -10.06
CA MET A 36 8.49 9.36 -10.17
C MET A 36 9.34 9.89 -9.01
N VAL A 37 9.31 9.23 -7.84
CA VAL A 37 10.13 9.59 -6.66
C VAL A 37 11.64 9.46 -6.96
N PHE A 38 12.03 8.68 -7.98
CA PHE A 38 13.42 8.52 -8.38
C PHE A 38 13.90 9.55 -9.41
N LEU A 39 12.99 10.37 -9.98
CA LEU A 39 13.38 11.38 -10.98
C LEU A 39 14.36 12.42 -10.42
N PRO A 40 14.20 12.95 -9.19
CA PRO A 40 15.17 13.88 -8.62
C PRO A 40 16.58 13.29 -8.52
N LEU A 41 16.71 12.00 -8.18
CA LEU A 41 18.01 11.31 -8.13
C LEU A 41 18.65 11.26 -9.53
N ALA A 42 17.88 11.00 -10.58
CA ALA A 42 18.40 10.97 -11.94
C ALA A 42 18.80 12.37 -12.44
N PHE A 43 18.01 13.39 -12.13
CA PHE A 43 18.25 14.77 -12.58
C PHE A 43 19.34 15.49 -11.77
N SER A 44 19.69 15.02 -10.58
CA SER A 44 20.79 15.58 -9.79
C SER A 44 22.18 15.06 -10.18
N PHE A 45 22.29 14.28 -11.26
CA PHE A 45 23.57 13.84 -11.82
C PHE A 45 24.42 15.04 -12.28
N ASN A 46 25.70 15.03 -11.93
CA ASN A 46 26.67 16.13 -12.08
C ASN A 46 26.42 17.38 -11.22
N GLU A 47 25.35 17.42 -10.42
CA GLU A 47 25.13 18.49 -9.43
C GLU A 47 25.38 17.97 -8.00
N GLU A 48 24.72 16.88 -7.62
CA GLU A 48 24.80 16.29 -6.29
C GLU A 48 25.63 15.00 -6.26
N TRP A 49 25.70 14.26 -7.37
CA TRP A 49 26.50 13.03 -7.47
C TRP A 49 27.07 12.86 -8.87
N SER A 50 28.17 12.12 -8.99
CA SER A 50 28.81 11.82 -10.27
C SER A 50 29.45 10.43 -10.24
N THR A 51 29.94 9.96 -11.39
CA THR A 51 30.69 8.68 -11.46
C THR A 51 32.03 8.73 -10.73
N ALA A 52 32.54 9.91 -10.40
CA ALA A 52 33.75 10.10 -9.62
C ALA A 52 33.52 9.95 -8.10
N ASP A 53 32.29 10.17 -7.63
CA ASP A 53 31.88 10.01 -6.23
C ASP A 53 30.62 9.14 -6.14
N LEU A 54 30.85 7.82 -6.16
CA LEU A 54 29.79 6.83 -5.99
C LEU A 54 29.30 6.74 -4.54
N GLY A 55 30.05 7.27 -3.55
CA GLY A 55 29.63 7.26 -2.15
C GLY A 55 28.36 8.09 -1.98
N ARG A 56 28.39 9.32 -2.49
CA ARG A 56 27.24 10.23 -2.48
C ARG A 56 26.03 9.67 -3.24
N PHE A 57 26.26 8.96 -4.35
CA PHE A 57 25.19 8.27 -5.07
C PHE A 57 24.46 7.25 -4.18
N TRP A 58 25.19 6.41 -3.44
CA TRP A 58 24.56 5.39 -2.58
C TRP A 58 23.78 5.99 -1.42
N GLU A 59 24.26 7.09 -0.82
CA GLU A 59 23.53 7.82 0.22
C GLU A 59 22.20 8.39 -0.29
N LEU A 60 22.25 9.05 -1.45
CA LEU A 60 21.07 9.62 -2.09
C LEU A 60 20.10 8.52 -2.54
N LEU A 61 20.61 7.40 -3.06
CA LEU A 61 19.79 6.26 -3.42
C LEU A 61 19.08 5.67 -2.20
N ALA A 62 19.79 5.46 -1.09
CA ALA A 62 19.19 4.94 0.14
C ALA A 62 18.07 5.86 0.66
N SER A 63 18.31 7.17 0.66
CA SER A 63 17.32 8.18 1.05
C SER A 63 16.11 8.19 0.10
N THR A 64 16.36 8.06 -1.20
CA THR A 64 15.30 8.01 -2.23
C THR A 64 14.45 6.75 -2.10
N VAL A 65 15.08 5.59 -1.82
CA VAL A 65 14.37 4.33 -1.58
C VAL A 65 13.49 4.44 -0.34
N LEU A 66 14.00 5.00 0.76
CA LEU A 66 13.21 5.25 1.97
C LEU A 66 12.02 6.16 1.66
N GLY A 67 12.25 7.27 0.97
CA GLY A 67 11.20 8.19 0.52
C GLY A 67 10.16 7.50 -0.36
N ALA A 68 10.57 6.61 -1.27
CA ALA A 68 9.66 5.83 -2.10
C ALA A 68 8.80 4.87 -1.27
N VAL A 69 9.37 4.20 -0.26
CA VAL A 69 8.62 3.33 0.66
C VAL A 69 7.58 4.14 1.44
N VAL A 70 7.98 5.29 1.99
CA VAL A 70 7.08 6.22 2.72
C VAL A 70 5.96 6.69 1.80
N PHE A 71 6.29 7.09 0.56
CA PHE A 71 5.31 7.53 -0.42
C PHE A 71 4.32 6.42 -0.81
N ILE A 72 4.79 5.19 -0.99
CA ILE A 72 3.94 4.03 -1.25
C ILE A 72 3.00 3.77 -0.07
N ALA A 73 3.50 3.81 1.16
CA ALA A 73 2.68 3.61 2.36
C ALA A 73 1.60 4.70 2.48
N LEU A 74 1.97 5.98 2.33
CA LEU A 74 1.06 7.11 2.38
C LEU A 74 -0.02 7.03 1.29
N SER A 75 0.39 6.78 0.04
CA SER A 75 -0.50 6.60 -1.10
C SER A 75 -1.48 5.43 -0.88
N GLY A 76 -0.97 4.30 -0.39
CA GLY A 76 -1.78 3.15 0.01
C GLY A 76 -2.83 3.50 1.06
N ALA A 77 -2.46 4.28 2.08
CA ALA A 77 -3.40 4.71 3.11
C ALA A 77 -4.52 5.58 2.53
N VAL A 78 -4.18 6.54 1.67
CA VAL A 78 -5.15 7.41 0.98
C VAL A 78 -6.12 6.57 0.13
N TYR A 79 -5.65 5.54 -0.58
CA TYR A 79 -6.55 4.65 -1.33
C TYR A 79 -7.49 3.85 -0.44
N VAL A 80 -6.99 3.32 0.68
CA VAL A 80 -7.84 2.58 1.63
C VAL A 80 -8.90 3.51 2.23
N ILE A 81 -8.53 4.74 2.60
CA ILE A 81 -9.46 5.76 3.11
C ILE A 81 -10.51 6.10 2.05
N ASN A 82 -10.11 6.31 0.80
CA ASN A 82 -11.04 6.58 -0.29
C ASN A 82 -12.01 5.42 -0.49
N ASP A 83 -11.54 4.18 -0.49
CA ASP A 83 -12.39 3.00 -0.66
C ASP A 83 -13.34 2.78 0.54
N ILE A 84 -12.98 3.25 1.75
CA ILE A 84 -13.86 3.30 2.92
C ILE A 84 -15.00 4.30 2.70
N PHE A 85 -14.68 5.53 2.31
CA PHE A 85 -15.68 6.58 2.08
C PHE A 85 -16.59 6.27 0.89
N ASP A 86 -16.03 5.74 -0.19
CA ASP A 86 -16.76 5.37 -1.40
C ASP A 86 -17.50 4.03 -1.28
N ARG A 87 -17.36 3.28 -0.17
CA ARG A 87 -17.89 1.92 -0.01
C ARG A 87 -19.32 1.74 -0.52
N LYS A 88 -20.25 2.58 -0.06
CA LYS A 88 -21.68 2.47 -0.43
C LYS A 88 -21.91 2.76 -1.91
N ARG A 89 -21.19 3.73 -2.47
CA ARG A 89 -21.27 4.10 -3.88
C ARG A 89 -20.67 3.00 -4.76
N ASP A 90 -19.53 2.46 -4.35
CA ASP A 90 -18.83 1.40 -5.09
C ASP A 90 -19.63 0.10 -5.11
N GLN A 91 -20.41 -0.20 -4.08
CA GLN A 91 -21.33 -1.36 -4.04
C GLN A 91 -22.36 -1.35 -5.17
N LEU A 92 -22.82 -0.16 -5.57
CA LEU A 92 -23.82 0.01 -6.65
C LEU A 92 -23.17 0.05 -8.05
N HIS A 93 -21.85 0.14 -8.13
CA HIS A 93 -21.14 0.32 -9.40
C HIS A 93 -20.87 -1.03 -10.11
N PRO A 94 -21.10 -1.15 -11.43
CA PRO A 94 -20.94 -2.42 -12.17
C PRO A 94 -19.58 -3.11 -11.98
N SER A 95 -18.47 -2.34 -12.08
CA SER A 95 -17.11 -2.84 -11.88
C SER A 95 -16.53 -2.65 -10.46
N LYS A 96 -16.77 -1.51 -9.80
CA LYS A 96 -16.16 -1.20 -8.48
C LYS A 96 -16.76 -1.97 -7.31
N ARG A 97 -17.92 -2.61 -7.47
CA ARG A 97 -18.52 -3.49 -6.44
C ARG A 97 -17.65 -4.67 -6.01
N ARG A 98 -16.65 -5.03 -6.84
CA ARG A 98 -15.67 -6.09 -6.55
C ARG A 98 -14.49 -5.64 -5.69
N ARG A 99 -14.35 -4.34 -5.40
CA ARG A 99 -13.31 -3.84 -4.50
C ARG A 99 -13.44 -4.49 -3.12
N PRO A 100 -12.35 -4.87 -2.44
CA PRO A 100 -12.42 -5.64 -1.20
C PRO A 100 -13.30 -5.03 -0.11
N ILE A 101 -13.25 -3.70 0.05
CA ILE A 101 -14.05 -2.98 1.05
C ILE A 101 -15.53 -2.88 0.63
N ALA A 102 -15.79 -2.64 -0.66
CA ALA A 102 -17.15 -2.57 -1.21
C ALA A 102 -17.87 -3.93 -1.17
N SER A 103 -17.17 -5.00 -1.57
CA SER A 103 -17.70 -6.37 -1.57
C SER A 103 -17.82 -6.99 -0.17
N GLY A 104 -17.18 -6.38 0.83
CA GLY A 104 -17.10 -6.91 2.19
C GLY A 104 -16.03 -7.99 2.39
N ALA A 105 -15.20 -8.26 1.38
CA ALA A 105 -14.05 -9.17 1.51
C ALA A 105 -13.00 -8.66 2.51
N LEU A 106 -12.88 -7.33 2.66
CA LEU A 106 -12.14 -6.69 3.73
C LEU A 106 -13.13 -6.02 4.71
N PRO A 107 -13.23 -6.50 5.96
CA PRO A 107 -14.08 -5.88 6.97
C PRO A 107 -13.68 -4.42 7.23
N LEU A 108 -14.67 -3.56 7.48
CA LEU A 108 -14.44 -2.12 7.67
C LEU A 108 -13.43 -1.82 8.78
N GLY A 109 -13.52 -2.51 9.92
CA GLY A 109 -12.56 -2.33 11.03
C GLY A 109 -11.12 -2.69 10.62
N ALA A 110 -10.94 -3.74 9.82
CA ALA A 110 -9.63 -4.13 9.31
C ALA A 110 -9.10 -3.11 8.27
N ALA A 111 -9.98 -2.55 7.44
CA ALA A 111 -9.62 -1.48 6.50
C ALA A 111 -9.17 -0.20 7.23
N ILE A 112 -9.89 0.20 8.29
CA ILE A 112 -9.50 1.33 9.14
C ILE A 112 -8.15 1.07 9.80
N GLY A 113 -7.96 -0.12 10.39
CA GLY A 113 -6.68 -0.51 10.99
C GLY A 113 -5.52 -0.46 10.00
N LEU A 114 -5.73 -0.97 8.78
CA LEU A 114 -4.73 -0.90 7.70
C LEU A 114 -4.39 0.54 7.32
N ALA A 115 -5.40 1.41 7.15
CA ALA A 115 -5.17 2.82 6.85
C ALA A 115 -4.37 3.51 7.96
N SER A 116 -4.70 3.26 9.23
CA SER A 116 -3.98 3.82 10.37
C SER A 116 -2.53 3.36 10.43
N VAL A 117 -2.27 2.06 10.23
CA VAL A 117 -0.90 1.52 10.22
C VAL A 117 -0.08 2.12 9.09
N LEU A 118 -0.65 2.24 7.89
CA LEU A 118 0.04 2.83 6.74
C LEU A 118 0.32 4.33 6.95
N LEU A 119 -0.61 5.09 7.54
CA LEU A 119 -0.41 6.51 7.87
C LEU A 119 0.64 6.72 8.97
N VAL A 120 0.56 5.97 10.06
CA VAL A 120 1.51 6.10 11.16
C VAL A 120 2.89 5.65 10.71
N GLY A 121 2.96 4.56 9.93
CA GLY A 121 4.20 4.06 9.36
C GLY A 121 4.85 5.05 8.39
N SER A 122 4.05 5.73 7.55
CA SER A 122 4.59 6.76 6.67
C SER A 122 5.12 7.97 7.45
N LEU A 123 4.37 8.47 8.43
CA LEU A 123 4.79 9.59 9.27
C LEU A 123 6.04 9.30 10.10
N ALA A 124 6.18 8.07 10.61
CA ALA A 124 7.35 7.68 11.38
C ALA A 124 8.62 7.50 10.53
N GLY A 125 8.46 7.23 9.23
CA GLY A 125 9.57 7.10 8.28
C GLY A 125 9.88 8.36 7.49
N SER A 126 9.10 9.44 7.68
CA SER A 126 9.31 10.77 7.08
C SER A 126 10.34 11.56 7.86
#